data_AF-A0A6J3H4J3-F1
#
_entry.id   AF-A0A6J3H4J3-F1
#
_cell.length_a   1.000
_cell.length_b   1.000
_cell.length_c   1.000
_cell.angle_alpha   90.00
_cell.angle_beta   90.00
_cell.angle_gamma   90.00
#
_symmetry.space_group_name_H-M   'P 1'
#
loop_
_entity.id
_entity.type
_entity.pdbx_description
1 polymer ?
#
loop_
_entity_poly.entity_id
_entity_poly.type
_entity_poly.pdbx_seq_one_letter_code
_entity_poly.pdbx_strand_id
1 'polypeptide(L)'
;MSLVHLFITVERDREVNQLKEWVTTMMMSITKEEDTAAELELKARVFHFGEYRGDQQDKLLQSLNRKVLDVYRHCVSTQQEANLGTVQMLTVIEHQLDELLENLERVPQVKIEQVERAKEKERRIRLREEKLQMQKILQEERLQRARARAQAEIKKNRGRTLVRRSKPPAHKIKQESEHMLMDKEKEELLFFFT
;
A
#
# COMPACT_ATOMS: atom_id res chain seq x y z
N MET A 1 -59.20 -74.26 41.92
CA MET A 1 -57.89 -73.70 42.31
C MET A 1 -56.73 -74.16 41.42
N SER A 2 -56.73 -75.41 40.89
CA SER A 2 -55.59 -75.93 40.10
C SER A 2 -55.48 -75.39 38.66
N LEU A 3 -56.60 -75.19 37.95
CA LEU A 3 -56.59 -74.78 36.53
C LEU A 3 -56.13 -73.33 36.28
N VAL A 4 -56.51 -72.39 37.15
CA VAL A 4 -56.11 -70.97 37.02
C VAL A 4 -54.61 -70.80 37.26
N HIS A 5 -54.06 -71.52 38.26
CA HIS A 5 -52.62 -71.51 38.51
C HIS A 5 -51.85 -72.11 37.33
N LEU A 6 -52.35 -73.21 36.74
CA LEU A 6 -51.73 -73.84 35.58
C LEU A 6 -51.73 -72.90 34.35
N PHE A 7 -52.82 -72.20 34.10
CA PHE A 7 -52.91 -71.23 33.01
C PHE A 7 -51.93 -70.06 33.19
N ILE A 8 -51.84 -69.51 34.41
CA ILE A 8 -50.89 -68.42 34.73
C ILE A 8 -49.44 -68.89 34.57
N THR A 9 -49.11 -70.13 34.95
CA THR A 9 -47.75 -70.67 34.75
C THR A 9 -47.43 -70.86 33.27
N VAL A 10 -48.37 -71.35 32.47
CA VAL A 10 -48.17 -71.54 31.03
C VAL A 10 -47.97 -70.21 30.30
N GLU A 11 -48.75 -69.17 30.62
CA GLU A 11 -48.59 -67.86 29.98
C GLU A 11 -47.27 -67.18 30.40
N ARG A 12 -46.89 -67.30 31.68
CA ARG A 12 -45.60 -66.80 32.17
C ARG A 12 -44.43 -67.52 31.50
N ASP A 13 -44.51 -68.84 31.33
CA ASP A 13 -43.46 -69.61 30.66
C ASP A 13 -43.33 -69.22 29.18
N ARG A 14 -44.45 -68.89 28.52
CA ARG A 14 -44.45 -68.34 27.15
C ARG A 14 -43.75 -66.99 27.08
N GLU A 15 -44.08 -66.05 27.97
CA GLU A 15 -43.42 -64.74 28.02
C GLU A 15 -41.91 -64.86 28.30
N VAL A 16 -41.53 -65.74 29.24
CA VAL A 16 -40.12 -66.02 29.57
C VAL A 16 -39.39 -66.60 28.36
N ASN A 17 -40.03 -67.49 27.60
CA ASN A 17 -39.42 -68.05 26.39
C ASN A 17 -39.28 -67.01 25.28
N GLN A 18 -40.27 -66.14 25.08
CA GLN A 18 -40.18 -65.01 24.13
C GLN A 18 -39.05 -64.03 24.51
N LEU A 19 -38.92 -63.70 25.80
CA LEU A 19 -37.83 -62.87 26.30
C LEU A 19 -36.47 -63.52 26.06
N LYS A 20 -36.33 -64.83 26.26
CA LYS A 20 -35.09 -65.56 25.95
C LYS A 20 -34.76 -65.51 24.47
N GLU A 21 -35.74 -65.70 23.59
CA GLU A 21 -35.55 -65.60 22.14
C GLU A 21 -35.08 -64.19 21.72
N TRP A 22 -35.69 -63.15 22.27
CA TRP A 22 -35.25 -61.77 22.02
C TRP A 22 -33.84 -61.49 22.53
N VAL A 23 -33.50 -61.96 23.73
CA VAL A 23 -32.14 -61.84 24.26
C VAL A 23 -31.15 -62.53 23.33
N THR A 24 -31.44 -63.75 22.86
CA THR A 24 -30.55 -64.44 21.93
C THR A 24 -30.40 -63.70 20.60
N THR A 25 -31.47 -63.14 20.06
CA THR A 25 -31.45 -62.38 18.80
C THR A 25 -30.68 -61.06 18.94
N MET A 26 -30.86 -60.35 20.06
CA MET A 26 -30.09 -59.14 20.35
C MET A 26 -28.62 -59.46 20.57
N MET A 27 -28.29 -60.53 21.30
CA MET A 27 -26.90 -60.97 21.46
C MET A 27 -26.25 -61.29 20.11
N MET A 28 -26.94 -62.01 19.22
CA MET A 28 -26.45 -62.28 17.87
C MET A 28 -26.25 -61.01 17.04
N SER A 29 -27.12 -60.01 17.22
CA SER A 29 -27.01 -58.73 16.52
C SER A 29 -25.84 -57.91 17.04
N ILE A 30 -25.61 -57.90 18.36
CA ILE A 30 -24.47 -57.25 18.99
C ILE A 30 -23.18 -57.89 18.49
N THR A 31 -23.05 -59.22 18.53
CA THR A 31 -21.83 -59.90 18.06
C THR A 31 -21.56 -59.60 16.59
N LYS A 32 -22.61 -59.56 15.76
CA LYS A 32 -22.47 -59.23 14.34
C LYS A 32 -22.00 -57.78 14.15
N GLU A 33 -22.56 -56.83 14.90
CA GLU A 33 -22.16 -55.43 14.82
C GLU A 33 -20.70 -55.25 15.31
N GLU A 34 -20.32 -55.92 16.40
CA GLU A 34 -18.96 -55.95 16.93
C GLU A 34 -17.96 -56.53 15.91
N ASP A 35 -18.30 -57.64 15.26
CA ASP A 35 -17.49 -58.24 14.18
C ASP A 35 -17.33 -57.26 13.01
N THR A 36 -18.41 -56.59 12.58
CA THR A 36 -18.33 -55.61 11.50
C THR A 36 -17.50 -54.38 11.88
N ALA A 37 -17.59 -53.91 13.13
CA ALA A 37 -16.79 -52.81 13.63
C ALA A 37 -15.30 -53.18 13.64
N ALA A 38 -14.96 -54.39 14.10
CA ALA A 38 -13.59 -54.90 14.11
C ALA A 38 -13.02 -55.06 12.68
N GLU A 39 -13.84 -55.54 11.73
CA GLU A 39 -13.45 -55.66 10.32
C GLU A 39 -13.18 -54.28 9.69
N LEU A 40 -14.04 -53.30 9.94
CA LEU A 40 -13.86 -51.94 9.44
C LEU A 40 -12.63 -51.26 10.06
N GLU A 41 -12.38 -51.48 11.36
CA GLU A 41 -11.18 -50.97 12.02
C GLU A 41 -9.91 -51.58 11.42
N LEU A 42 -9.90 -52.91 11.21
CA LEU A 42 -8.78 -53.58 10.57
C LEU A 42 -8.54 -53.04 9.15
N LYS A 43 -9.60 -52.90 8.35
CA LYS A 43 -9.53 -52.29 7.01
C LYS A 43 -8.92 -50.90 7.10
N ALA A 44 -9.44 -50.03 7.96
CA ALA A 44 -8.95 -48.68 8.14
C ALA A 44 -7.45 -48.65 8.52
N ARG A 45 -7.01 -49.57 9.39
CA ARG A 45 -5.61 -49.71 9.81
C ARG A 45 -4.70 -50.22 8.69
N VAL A 46 -5.15 -51.22 7.92
CA VAL A 46 -4.39 -51.81 6.79
C VAL A 46 -4.21 -50.80 5.66
N PHE A 47 -5.24 -50.03 5.30
CA PHE A 47 -5.15 -49.01 4.26
C PHE A 47 -4.20 -47.84 4.61
N HIS A 48 -3.81 -47.68 5.87
CA HIS A 48 -2.92 -46.61 6.35
C HIS A 48 -1.60 -47.10 6.98
N PHE A 49 -1.12 -48.29 6.61
CA PHE A 49 0.14 -48.86 7.12
C PHE A 49 0.25 -48.91 8.65
N GLY A 50 -0.87 -49.10 9.36
CA GLY A 50 -0.87 -49.18 10.83
C GLY A 50 -1.07 -47.85 11.56
N GLU A 51 -1.00 -46.70 10.87
CA GLU A 51 -1.28 -45.39 11.46
C GLU A 51 -2.66 -44.90 11.01
N TYR A 52 -3.71 -45.19 11.77
CA TYR A 52 -5.02 -44.58 11.52
C TYR A 52 -4.91 -43.06 11.77
N ARG A 53 -4.88 -42.28 10.69
CA ARG A 53 -4.75 -40.81 10.70
C ARG A 53 -6.08 -40.11 10.41
N GLY A 54 -7.21 -40.70 10.81
CA GLY A 54 -8.55 -40.13 10.59
C GLY A 54 -8.65 -38.67 11.06
N ASP A 55 -8.20 -38.38 12.28
CA ASP A 55 -8.19 -37.03 12.83
C ASP A 55 -7.38 -36.01 12.00
N GLN A 56 -6.29 -36.45 11.37
CA GLN A 56 -5.47 -35.58 10.52
C GLN A 56 -6.17 -35.29 9.19
N GLN A 57 -6.83 -36.30 8.61
CA GLN A 57 -7.63 -36.16 7.41
C GLN A 57 -8.85 -35.27 7.65
N ASP A 58 -9.54 -35.43 8.79
CA ASP A 58 -10.68 -34.59 9.16
C ASP A 58 -10.27 -33.12 9.34
N LYS A 59 -9.13 -32.87 9.99
CA LYS A 59 -8.56 -31.50 10.10
C LYS A 59 -8.24 -30.93 8.72
N LEU A 60 -7.70 -31.74 7.81
CA LEU A 60 -7.42 -31.31 6.44
C LEU A 60 -8.71 -30.98 5.68
N LEU A 61 -9.74 -31.81 5.77
CA LEU A 61 -11.04 -31.59 5.15
C LEU A 61 -11.73 -30.34 5.69
N GLN A 62 -11.67 -30.09 7.00
CA GLN A 62 -12.17 -28.86 7.61
C GLN A 62 -11.41 -27.62 7.11
N SER A 63 -10.08 -27.70 7.00
CA SER A 63 -9.26 -26.62 6.46
C SER A 63 -9.61 -26.32 5.00
N LEU A 64 -9.81 -27.37 4.20
CA LEU A 64 -10.24 -27.23 2.80
C LEU A 64 -11.63 -26.60 2.70
N ASN A 65 -12.59 -27.08 3.48
CA ASN A 65 -13.95 -26.53 3.51
C ASN A 65 -13.94 -25.03 3.85
N ARG A 66 -13.15 -24.61 4.84
CA ARG A 66 -12.98 -23.18 5.19
C ARG A 66 -12.44 -22.36 4.02
N LYS A 67 -11.39 -22.84 3.34
CA LYS A 67 -10.83 -22.16 2.16
C LYS A 67 -11.85 -22.03 1.03
N VAL A 68 -12.59 -23.10 0.75
CA VAL A 68 -13.64 -23.09 -0.27
C VAL A 68 -14.74 -22.10 0.10
N LEU A 69 -15.16 -22.07 1.37
CA LEU A 69 -16.16 -21.12 1.87
C LEU A 69 -15.68 -19.67 1.72
N ASP A 70 -14.42 -19.40 2.05
CA ASP A 70 -13.83 -18.06 1.90
C ASP A 70 -13.85 -17.63 0.43
N VAL A 71 -13.42 -18.49 -0.50
CA VAL A 71 -13.48 -18.19 -1.95
C VAL A 71 -14.92 -17.98 -2.40
N TYR A 72 -15.83 -18.87 -2.01
CA TYR A 72 -17.25 -18.77 -2.33
C TYR A 72 -17.84 -17.42 -1.92
N ARG A 73 -17.56 -16.95 -0.70
CA ARG A 73 -18.04 -15.65 -0.18
C ARG A 73 -17.52 -14.46 -0.97
N HIS A 74 -16.28 -14.52 -1.46
CA HIS A 74 -15.69 -13.43 -2.22
C HIS A 74 -16.16 -13.41 -3.69
N CYS A 75 -16.38 -14.58 -4.28
CA CYS A 75 -16.81 -14.72 -5.68
C CYS A 75 -18.33 -14.57 -5.85
N VAL A 76 -19.12 -15.08 -4.90
CA VAL A 76 -20.58 -15.08 -4.94
C VAL A 76 -21.10 -13.99 -3.99
N SER A 77 -21.44 -12.82 -4.52
CA SER A 77 -21.96 -11.68 -3.73
C SER A 77 -23.39 -11.88 -3.18
N THR A 78 -23.97 -13.07 -3.35
CA THR A 78 -25.37 -13.36 -3.00
C THR A 78 -25.47 -13.72 -1.53
N GLN A 79 -26.31 -13.01 -0.76
CA GLN A 79 -26.60 -13.21 0.67
C GLN A 79 -27.20 -14.57 1.05
N GLN A 80 -27.22 -15.54 0.13
CA GLN A 80 -27.78 -16.85 0.40
C GLN A 80 -26.74 -17.69 1.14
N GLU A 81 -26.77 -17.58 2.47
CA GLU A 81 -26.21 -18.59 3.37
C GLU A 81 -27.06 -19.85 3.31
N ALA A 82 -27.10 -20.50 2.14
CA ALA A 82 -27.56 -21.87 2.04
C ALA A 82 -26.47 -22.75 2.66
N ASN A 83 -26.88 -23.74 3.46
CA ASN A 83 -25.99 -24.78 3.99
C ASN A 83 -25.50 -25.68 2.84
N LEU A 84 -24.67 -25.14 1.96
CA LEU A 84 -24.13 -25.84 0.80
C LEU A 84 -22.96 -26.72 1.24
N GLY A 85 -22.95 -27.95 0.72
CA GLY A 85 -21.79 -28.82 0.85
C GLY A 85 -20.58 -28.25 0.08
N THR A 86 -19.37 -28.66 0.47
CA THR A 86 -18.12 -28.20 -0.17
C THR A 86 -18.14 -28.36 -1.69
N VAL A 87 -18.65 -29.49 -2.18
CA VAL A 87 -18.72 -29.79 -3.62
C VAL A 87 -19.69 -28.84 -4.34
N GLN A 88 -20.84 -28.55 -3.73
CA GLN A 88 -21.81 -27.62 -4.30
C GLN A 88 -21.23 -26.20 -4.39
N MET A 89 -20.51 -25.75 -3.36
CA MET A 89 -19.80 -24.46 -3.40
C MET A 89 -18.78 -24.41 -4.55
N LEU A 90 -18.01 -25.48 -4.74
CA LEU A 90 -17.03 -25.58 -5.84
C LEU A 90 -17.71 -25.51 -7.21
N THR A 91 -18.82 -26.20 -7.42
CA THR A 91 -19.57 -26.14 -8.69
C THR A 91 -20.05 -24.73 -9.01
N VAL A 92 -20.51 -23.98 -8.01
CA VAL A 92 -20.92 -22.58 -8.22
C VAL A 92 -19.72 -21.70 -8.56
N ILE A 93 -18.59 -21.88 -7.86
CA ILE A 93 -17.36 -21.13 -8.14
C ILE A 93 -16.87 -21.40 -9.57
N GLU A 94 -16.86 -22.66 -9.98
CA GLU A 94 -16.45 -23.08 -11.33
C GLU A 94 -17.35 -22.43 -12.39
N HIS A 95 -18.67 -22.49 -12.20
CA HIS A 95 -19.61 -21.86 -13.11
C HIS A 95 -19.40 -20.33 -13.21
N GLN A 96 -19.20 -19.64 -12.09
CA GLN A 96 -18.89 -18.20 -12.11
C GLN A 96 -17.58 -17.89 -12.84
N LEU A 97 -16.57 -18.74 -12.66
CA LEU A 97 -15.28 -18.58 -13.34
C LEU A 97 -15.47 -18.72 -14.86
N ASP A 98 -16.22 -19.72 -15.30
CA ASP A 98 -16.52 -19.93 -16.73
C ASP A 98 -17.28 -18.74 -17.32
N GLU A 99 -18.32 -18.25 -16.63
CA GLU A 99 -19.06 -17.06 -17.08
C GLU A 99 -18.14 -15.83 -17.22
N LEU A 100 -17.24 -15.61 -16.27
CA LEU A 100 -16.29 -14.49 -16.32
C LEU A 100 -15.30 -14.65 -17.48
N LEU A 101 -14.82 -15.87 -17.75
CA LEU A 101 -13.94 -16.14 -18.89
C LEU A 101 -14.66 -15.92 -20.22
N GLU A 102 -15.89 -16.41 -20.38
CA GLU A 102 -16.69 -16.15 -21.58
C GLU A 102 -16.92 -14.65 -21.79
N ASN A 103 -17.25 -13.94 -20.71
CA ASN A 103 -17.45 -12.48 -20.78
C ASN A 103 -16.17 -11.76 -21.20
N LEU A 104 -15.01 -12.21 -20.73
CA LEU A 104 -13.71 -11.66 -21.10
C LEU A 104 -13.41 -11.88 -22.58
N GLU A 105 -13.67 -13.07 -23.13
CA GLU A 105 -13.49 -13.36 -24.55
C GLU A 105 -14.43 -12.54 -25.45
N ARG A 106 -15.64 -12.26 -24.98
CA ARG A 106 -16.64 -11.46 -25.71
C ARG A 106 -16.38 -9.96 -25.67
N VAL A 107 -15.39 -9.47 -24.90
CA VAL A 107 -15.11 -8.03 -24.81
C VAL A 107 -14.68 -7.50 -26.19
N PRO A 108 -15.41 -6.53 -26.77
CA PRO A 108 -15.04 -5.96 -28.06
C PRO A 108 -13.68 -5.25 -27.98
N GLN A 109 -12.79 -5.55 -28.95
CA GLN A 109 -11.45 -4.95 -29.03
C GLN A 109 -11.49 -3.41 -29.00
N VAL A 110 -12.52 -2.80 -29.59
CA VAL A 110 -12.71 -1.34 -29.60
C VAL A 110 -12.82 -0.76 -28.19
N LYS A 111 -13.49 -1.46 -27.25
CA LYS A 111 -13.58 -1.00 -25.86
C LYS A 111 -12.22 -1.09 -25.16
N ILE A 112 -11.46 -2.14 -25.43
CA ILE A 112 -10.10 -2.33 -24.89
C ILE A 112 -9.21 -1.17 -25.34
N GLU A 113 -9.17 -0.89 -26.64
CA GLU A 113 -8.38 0.22 -27.18
C GLU A 113 -8.79 1.58 -26.60
N GLN A 114 -10.09 1.82 -26.39
CA GLN A 114 -10.56 3.07 -25.76
C GLN A 114 -10.05 3.20 -24.33
N VAL A 115 -10.10 2.12 -23.54
CA VAL A 115 -9.60 2.09 -22.15
C VAL A 115 -8.07 2.29 -22.13
N GLU A 116 -7.33 1.63 -23.02
CA GLU A 116 -5.88 1.79 -23.14
C GLU A 116 -5.50 3.22 -23.53
N ARG A 117 -6.18 3.80 -24.53
CA ARG A 117 -5.96 5.19 -24.95
C ARG A 117 -6.27 6.17 -23.82
N ALA A 118 -7.33 5.95 -23.04
CA ALA A 118 -7.67 6.77 -21.89
C ALA A 118 -6.58 6.69 -20.81
N LYS A 119 -6.13 5.48 -20.45
CA LYS A 119 -5.08 5.24 -19.46
C LYS A 119 -3.74 5.86 -19.88
N GLU A 120 -3.36 5.72 -21.14
CA GLU A 120 -2.14 6.33 -21.67
C GLU A 120 -2.26 7.87 -21.75
N LYS A 121 -3.45 8.40 -22.07
CA LYS A 121 -3.70 9.85 -22.04
C LYS A 121 -3.55 10.41 -20.61
N GLU A 122 -4.14 9.75 -19.62
CA GLU A 122 -4.01 10.14 -18.21
C GLU A 122 -2.55 10.11 -17.76
N ARG A 123 -1.84 9.02 -18.06
CA ARG A 123 -0.40 8.90 -17.77
C ARG A 123 0.42 10.04 -18.36
N ARG A 124 0.14 10.43 -19.62
CA ARG A 124 0.82 11.55 -20.29
C ARG A 124 0.52 12.89 -19.64
N ILE A 125 -0.72 13.14 -19.24
CA ILE A 125 -1.11 14.38 -18.56
C ILE A 125 -0.38 14.47 -17.23
N ARG A 126 -0.43 13.41 -16.42
CA ARG A 126 0.25 13.34 -15.13
C ARG A 126 1.75 13.62 -15.24
N LEU A 127 2.43 13.01 -16.21
CA LEU A 127 3.87 13.24 -16.43
C LEU A 127 4.18 14.70 -16.82
N ARG A 128 3.31 15.34 -17.61
CA ARG A 128 3.48 16.76 -17.97
C ARG A 128 3.26 17.68 -16.78
N GLU A 129 2.26 17.39 -15.96
CA GLU A 129 1.97 18.14 -14.73
C GLU A 129 3.12 18.04 -13.74
N GLU A 130 3.64 16.83 -13.48
CA GLU A 130 4.81 16.59 -12.63
C GLU A 130 6.03 17.38 -13.14
N LYS A 131 6.28 17.38 -14.45
CA LYS A 131 7.38 18.16 -15.05
C LYS A 131 7.19 19.67 -14.90
N LEU A 132 5.97 20.17 -15.12
CA LEU A 132 5.66 21.59 -14.98
C LEU A 132 5.79 22.04 -13.52
N GLN A 133 5.33 21.23 -12.58
CA GLN A 133 5.48 21.47 -11.15
C GLN A 133 6.97 21.54 -10.76
N MET A 134 7.78 20.60 -11.24
CA MET A 134 9.22 20.60 -10.98
C MET A 134 9.90 21.87 -11.53
N GLN A 135 9.55 22.31 -12.75
CA GLN A 135 10.07 23.55 -13.32
C GLN A 135 9.64 24.78 -12.51
N LYS A 136 8.39 24.82 -12.05
CA LYS A 136 7.87 25.90 -11.21
C LYS A 136 8.62 26.00 -9.88
N ILE A 137 8.86 24.88 -9.22
CA ILE A 137 9.64 24.81 -7.97
C ILE A 137 11.05 25.35 -8.20
N LEU A 138 11.73 24.89 -9.26
CA LEU A 138 13.10 25.33 -9.57
C LEU A 138 13.16 26.82 -9.91
N GLN A 139 12.15 27.35 -10.60
CA GLN A 139 12.06 28.77 -10.91
C GLN A 139 11.78 29.60 -9.64
N GLU A 140 10.91 29.12 -8.76
CA GLU A 140 10.62 29.74 -7.48
C GLU A 140 11.86 29.78 -6.58
N GLU A 141 12.62 28.68 -6.48
CA GLU A 141 13.87 28.61 -5.73
C GLU A 141 14.92 29.62 -6.25
N ARG A 142 15.03 29.77 -7.58
CA ARG A 142 15.90 30.78 -8.20
C ARG A 142 15.49 32.20 -7.84
N LEU A 143 14.19 32.49 -7.90
CA LEU A 143 13.65 33.80 -7.52
C LEU A 143 13.87 34.08 -6.03
N GLN A 144 13.64 33.09 -5.16
CA GLN A 144 13.89 33.19 -3.73
C GLN A 144 15.39 33.45 -3.45
N ARG A 145 16.30 32.73 -4.09
CA ARG A 145 17.76 32.93 -3.96
C ARG A 145 18.20 34.31 -4.45
N ALA A 146 17.61 34.82 -5.54
CA ALA A 146 17.88 36.17 -6.02
C ALA A 146 17.38 37.24 -5.04
N ARG A 147 16.15 37.09 -4.51
CA ARG A 147 15.59 37.97 -3.48
C ARG A 147 16.44 37.98 -2.21
N ALA A 148 16.85 36.82 -1.71
CA ALA A 148 17.71 36.71 -0.54
C ALA A 148 19.06 37.42 -0.74
N ARG A 149 19.67 37.31 -1.94
CA ARG A 149 20.90 38.04 -2.28
C ARG A 149 20.69 39.56 -2.32
N ALA A 150 19.55 40.03 -2.80
CA ALA A 150 19.23 41.46 -2.86
C ALA A 150 18.93 42.06 -1.47
N GLN A 151 18.33 41.28 -0.57
CA GLN A 151 18.02 41.67 0.81
C GLN A 151 19.20 41.49 1.77
N ALA A 152 20.20 40.69 1.41
CA ALA A 152 21.38 40.48 2.24
C ALA A 152 22.08 41.81 2.53
N GLU A 153 22.45 42.02 3.80
CA GLU A 153 23.15 43.24 4.21
C GLU A 153 24.43 43.42 3.40
N ILE A 154 24.51 44.56 2.70
CA ILE A 154 25.73 44.96 2.00
C ILE A 154 26.79 45.23 3.06
N LYS A 155 27.79 44.34 3.18
CA LYS A 155 28.98 44.60 3.99
C LYS A 155 29.66 45.86 3.48
N LYS A 156 29.46 46.97 4.19
CA LYS A 156 30.18 48.21 3.93
C LYS A 156 31.62 47.98 4.32
N ASN A 157 32.46 47.65 3.34
CA ASN A 157 33.89 47.68 3.53
C ASN A 157 34.26 49.13 3.81
N ARG A 158 34.59 49.46 5.07
CA ARG A 158 35.33 50.68 5.37
C ARG A 158 36.65 50.52 4.64
N GLY A 159 36.76 51.17 3.49
CA GLY A 159 38.00 51.21 2.71
C GLY A 159 39.14 51.85 3.52
N ARG A 160 40.29 52.08 2.88
CA ARG A 160 41.39 52.81 3.52
C ARG A 160 40.92 54.19 3.97
N THR A 161 41.22 54.56 5.21
CA THR A 161 40.91 55.88 5.77
C THR A 161 41.46 56.97 4.85
N LEU A 162 40.60 57.92 4.49
CA LEU A 162 40.97 59.01 3.58
C LEU A 162 42.02 59.89 4.28
N VAL A 163 43.25 59.87 3.77
CA VAL A 163 44.35 60.67 4.31
C VAL A 163 44.15 62.12 3.87
N ARG A 164 44.25 63.09 4.80
CA ARG A 164 44.18 64.51 4.47
C ARG A 164 45.31 64.87 3.51
N ARG A 165 44.96 65.54 2.41
CA ARG A 165 45.93 66.13 1.50
C ARG A 165 46.53 67.39 2.13
N SER A 166 47.75 67.74 1.73
CA SER A 166 48.35 69.03 2.09
C SER A 166 47.45 70.17 1.61
N LYS A 167 47.35 71.25 2.40
CA LYS A 167 46.65 72.47 1.98
C LYS A 167 47.43 73.14 0.84
N PRO A 168 46.78 73.63 -0.22
CA PRO A 168 47.47 74.37 -1.28
C PRO A 168 48.23 75.57 -0.70
N PRO A 169 49.40 75.94 -1.25
CA PRO A 169 50.15 77.12 -0.81
C PRO A 169 49.28 78.38 -0.91
N ALA A 170 49.25 79.18 0.16
CA ALA A 170 48.53 80.44 0.16
C ALA A 170 49.20 81.42 -0.83
N HIS A 171 48.40 82.03 -1.70
CA HIS A 171 48.87 83.00 -2.69
C HIS A 171 49.35 84.26 -1.96
N LYS A 172 50.65 84.56 -2.01
CA LYS A 172 51.18 85.83 -1.52
C LYS A 172 50.88 86.90 -2.55
N ILE A 173 50.11 87.91 -2.18
CA ILE A 173 49.92 89.14 -2.98
C ILE A 173 51.23 89.92 -2.87
N LYS A 174 51.92 90.15 -3.99
CA LYS A 174 53.09 91.03 -4.03
C LYS A 174 52.61 92.48 -3.90
N GLN A 175 53.07 93.19 -2.88
CA GLN A 175 53.02 94.65 -2.89
C GLN A 175 54.08 95.16 -3.87
N GLU A 176 53.67 95.99 -4.83
CA GLU A 176 54.59 96.66 -5.76
C GLU A 176 55.34 97.78 -5.03
N SER A 177 56.66 97.78 -5.17
CA SER A 177 57.58 98.78 -4.61
C SER A 177 57.56 100.08 -5.43
N GLU A 178 57.54 101.24 -4.76
CA GLU A 178 57.45 102.62 -5.30
C GLU A 178 58.51 103.05 -6.33
N HIS A 179 59.44 102.16 -6.73
CA HIS A 179 60.54 102.47 -7.64
C HIS A 179 60.15 102.61 -9.12
N MET A 180 58.86 102.50 -9.45
CA MET A 180 58.34 102.62 -10.83
C MET A 180 57.93 104.05 -11.23
N LEU A 181 58.17 105.05 -10.38
CA LEU A 181 57.82 106.45 -10.64
C LEU A 181 59.05 107.36 -10.74
N MET A 182 60.09 106.93 -11.46
CA MET A 182 61.15 107.84 -11.91
C MET A 182 60.76 108.42 -13.27
N ASP A 183 60.68 109.75 -13.32
CA ASP A 183 60.22 110.54 -14.46
C ASP A 183 61.22 110.46 -15.62
N LYS A 184 60.73 110.14 -16.81
CA LYS A 184 61.52 109.74 -17.98
C LYS A 184 62.53 110.82 -18.42
N GLU A 185 62.18 112.08 -18.20
CA GLU A 185 63.04 113.24 -18.52
C GLU A 185 64.33 113.27 -17.68
N LYS A 186 64.31 112.73 -16.45
CA LYS A 186 65.52 112.64 -15.59
C LYS A 186 66.50 111.57 -16.08
N GLU A 187 65.97 110.50 -16.69
CA GLU A 187 66.79 109.44 -17.27
C GLU A 187 67.51 109.93 -18.54
N GLU A 188 66.83 110.72 -19.37
CA GLU A 188 67.41 111.31 -20.58
C GLU A 188 68.48 112.37 -20.30
N LEU A 189 68.31 113.17 -19.24
CA LEU A 189 69.31 114.19 -18.86
C LEU A 189 70.62 113.57 -18.35
N LEU A 190 70.54 112.44 -17.64
CA LEU A 190 71.72 111.70 -17.18
C LEU A 190 72.49 111.07 -18.34
N PHE A 191 71.78 110.66 -19.40
CA PHE A 191 72.40 110.04 -20.57
C PHE A 191 73.16 111.05 -21.45
N PHE A 192 72.77 112.34 -21.44
CA PHE A 192 73.33 113.34 -22.37
C PHE A 192 74.56 114.09 -21.86
N PHE A 193 74.83 114.09 -20.55
CA PHE A 193 75.97 114.80 -19.93
C PHE A 193 77.07 113.87 -19.38
N THR A 194 77.08 112.60 -19.79
CA THR A 194 78.16 111.64 -19.50
C THR A 194 78.83 111.20 -20.81
#